data_AF-A0A9D7HZU7-F1
#
_entry.id   AF-A0A9D7HZU7-F1
#
_cell.length_a   1.000
_cell.length_b   1.000
_cell.length_c   1.000
_cell.angle_alpha   90.00
_cell.angle_beta   90.00
_cell.angle_gamma   90.00
#
_symmetry.space_group_name_H-M   'P 1'
#
loop_
_entity.id
_entity.type
_entity.pdbx_description
1 polymer ?
#
loop_
_entity_poly.entity_id
_entity_poly.type
_entity_poly.pdbx_seq_one_letter_code
_entity_poly.pdbx_strand_id
1 'polypeptide(L)'
;MRRIIPFFIFFLVGHFLYGQTIYNVNGKAGGYLENSVLWGFDGTPLMHLSNENFYTFDGKHVGFFVTGILYNQQGQITGFKKGSVIMPTEPDPPKAPKAPLSPKAPLEPAPPRPPLLNTFATTTGQTSNSGQPYPSAPTKNFPSKSSGSVTGK
;
A
#
# COMPACT_ATOMS: atom_id res chain seq x y z
N MET A 1 27.72 -31.42 -30.05
CA MET A 1 27.09 -31.31 -28.72
C MET A 1 26.70 -29.85 -28.49
N ARG A 2 25.43 -29.49 -28.66
CA ARG A 2 24.96 -28.09 -28.59
C ARG A 2 24.33 -27.88 -27.20
N ARG A 3 25.06 -27.25 -26.28
CA ARG A 3 24.57 -26.90 -24.95
C ARG A 3 23.65 -25.68 -25.08
N ILE A 4 22.34 -25.91 -25.06
CA ILE A 4 21.34 -24.85 -24.92
C ILE A 4 21.27 -24.51 -23.43
N ILE A 5 21.88 -23.40 -23.04
CA ILE A 5 21.71 -22.83 -21.70
C ILE A 5 20.29 -22.24 -21.68
N PRO A 6 19.37 -22.72 -20.83
CA PRO A 6 18.00 -22.23 -20.85
C PRO A 6 17.99 -20.80 -20.29
N PHE A 7 17.65 -19.83 -21.15
CA PHE A 7 17.28 -18.45 -20.80
C PHE A 7 16.11 -18.35 -19.80
N PHE A 8 15.51 -19.48 -19.41
CA PHE A 8 14.38 -19.58 -18.50
C PHE A 8 14.70 -19.32 -17.03
N ILE A 9 15.98 -19.37 -16.61
CA ILE A 9 16.34 -19.18 -15.20
C ILE A 9 16.33 -17.68 -14.81
N PHE A 10 16.45 -16.75 -15.77
CA PHE A 10 16.45 -15.31 -15.47
C PHE A 10 15.05 -14.72 -15.24
N PHE A 11 13.98 -15.35 -15.74
CA PHE A 11 12.63 -14.79 -15.63
C PHE A 11 11.94 -15.08 -14.29
N LEU A 12 12.41 -16.08 -13.53
CA LEU A 12 11.77 -16.49 -12.28
C LEU A 12 12.26 -15.69 -11.05
N VAL A 13 13.38 -14.98 -11.15
CA VAL A 13 14.02 -14.31 -9.99
C VAL A 13 13.60 -12.84 -9.84
N GLY A 14 13.03 -12.23 -10.88
CA GLY A 14 12.76 -10.78 -10.91
C GLY A 14 11.53 -10.29 -10.13
N HIS A 15 10.54 -11.14 -9.82
CA HIS A 15 9.28 -10.67 -9.23
C HIS A 15 9.30 -10.53 -7.71
N PHE A 16 10.26 -11.15 -7.02
CA PHE A 16 10.29 -11.16 -5.55
C PHE A 16 11.15 -10.04 -4.94
N LEU A 17 11.98 -9.35 -5.73
CA LEU A 17 12.93 -8.33 -5.22
C LEU A 17 12.41 -6.90 -5.30
N TYR A 18 11.38 -6.63 -6.08
CA TYR A 18 10.78 -5.30 -6.18
C TYR A 18 9.53 -5.24 -5.31
N GLY A 19 9.61 -4.55 -4.17
CA GLY A 19 8.47 -4.39 -3.27
C GLY A 19 7.19 -4.00 -4.01
N GLN A 20 6.08 -4.65 -3.66
CA GLN A 20 4.81 -4.61 -4.40
C GLN A 20 4.01 -3.35 -4.04
N THR A 21 3.72 -2.51 -5.03
CA THR A 21 2.95 -1.29 -4.82
C THR A 21 1.51 -1.60 -4.43
N ILE A 22 1.04 -0.87 -3.43
CA ILE A 22 -0.30 -0.90 -2.92
C ILE A 22 -0.99 0.42 -3.28
N TYR A 23 -2.08 0.32 -4.01
CA TYR A 23 -2.87 1.44 -4.49
C TYR A 23 -4.07 1.66 -3.58
N ASN A 24 -4.51 2.91 -3.45
CA ASN A 24 -5.75 3.24 -2.76
C ASN A 24 -6.97 2.98 -3.67
N VAL A 25 -8.17 3.20 -3.12
CA VAL A 25 -9.46 3.00 -3.83
C VAL A 25 -9.64 3.88 -5.09
N ASN A 26 -8.78 4.89 -5.30
CA ASN A 26 -8.78 5.74 -6.49
C ASN A 26 -7.70 5.33 -7.52
N GLY A 27 -6.99 4.22 -7.28
CA GLY A 27 -5.90 3.76 -8.16
C GLY A 27 -4.57 4.50 -8.00
N LYS A 28 -4.44 5.38 -6.99
CA LYS A 28 -3.20 6.11 -6.71
C LYS A 28 -2.30 5.30 -5.78
N ALA A 29 -1.00 5.29 -6.08
CA ALA A 29 0.00 4.57 -5.29
C ALA A 29 0.08 5.16 -3.86
N GLY A 30 -0.25 4.34 -2.86
CA GLY A 30 -0.23 4.73 -1.44
C GLY A 30 1.06 4.32 -0.72
N GLY A 31 1.72 3.25 -1.19
CA GLY A 31 2.98 2.75 -0.65
C GLY A 31 3.38 1.45 -1.33
N TYR A 32 4.44 0.81 -0.86
CA TYR A 32 4.88 -0.49 -1.39
C TYR A 32 5.25 -1.45 -0.26
N LEU A 33 4.82 -2.70 -0.40
CA LEU A 33 5.08 -3.77 0.56
C LEU A 33 6.41 -4.45 0.22
N GLU A 34 7.36 -4.40 1.15
CA GLU A 34 8.66 -5.05 1.01
C GLU A 34 9.12 -5.59 2.36
N ASN A 35 9.61 -6.83 2.39
CA ASN A 35 10.06 -7.51 3.61
C ASN A 35 9.04 -7.43 4.77
N SER A 36 7.75 -7.59 4.44
CA SER A 36 6.64 -7.48 5.39
C SER A 36 6.51 -6.11 6.05
N VAL A 37 7.02 -5.04 5.44
CA VAL A 37 6.81 -3.66 5.85
C VAL A 37 6.18 -2.90 4.69
N LEU A 38 5.10 -2.17 4.97
CA LEU A 38 4.55 -1.21 4.04
C LEU A 38 5.33 0.09 4.17
N TRP A 39 6.03 0.46 3.10
CA TRP A 39 6.82 1.67 3.01
C TRP A 39 6.08 2.75 2.24
N GLY A 40 6.20 3.99 2.68
CA GLY A 40 5.94 5.16 1.85
C GLY A 40 7.00 5.28 0.76
N PHE A 41 6.63 5.91 -0.36
CA PHE A 41 7.60 6.23 -1.42
C PHE A 41 8.67 7.24 -0.99
N ASP A 42 8.43 7.97 0.11
CA ASP A 42 9.40 8.82 0.79
C ASP A 42 10.37 8.06 1.71
N GLY A 43 10.29 6.73 1.74
CA GLY A 43 11.16 5.87 2.55
C GLY A 43 10.73 5.73 4.01
N THR A 44 9.57 6.28 4.39
CA THR A 44 9.04 6.12 5.76
C THR A 44 8.36 4.76 5.94
N PRO A 45 8.60 4.06 7.05
CA PRO A 45 7.87 2.84 7.35
C PRO A 45 6.48 3.20 7.90
N LEU A 46 5.42 2.70 7.27
CA LEU A 46 4.04 3.04 7.62
C LEU A 46 3.42 2.02 8.57
N MET A 47 3.64 0.74 8.30
CA MET A 47 3.10 -0.39 9.08
C MET A 47 3.82 -1.67 8.69
N HIS A 48 3.65 -2.73 9.46
CA HIS A 48 4.21 -4.04 9.14
C HIS A 48 3.13 -5.12 9.04
N LEU A 49 3.36 -6.08 8.18
CA LEU A 49 2.49 -7.23 7.93
C LEU A 49 2.90 -8.39 8.84
N SER A 50 1.93 -9.01 9.49
CA SER A 50 2.09 -10.23 10.29
C SER A 50 0.84 -11.10 10.12
N ASN A 51 0.98 -12.34 9.66
CA ASN A 51 -0.13 -13.29 9.48
C ASN A 51 -1.35 -12.68 8.75
N GLU A 52 -1.15 -12.07 7.58
CA GLU A 52 -2.21 -11.38 6.80
C GLU A 52 -2.86 -10.18 7.51
N ASN A 53 -2.26 -9.64 8.57
CA ASN A 53 -2.76 -8.48 9.29
C ASN A 53 -1.71 -7.37 9.27
N PHE A 54 -2.15 -6.15 8.99
CA PHE A 54 -1.29 -4.99 9.15
C PHE A 54 -1.38 -4.44 10.57
N TYR A 55 -0.21 -4.09 11.09
CA TYR A 55 -0.04 -3.50 12.41
C TYR A 55 0.81 -2.25 12.33
N THR A 56 0.50 -1.27 13.18
CA THR A 56 1.44 -0.19 13.47
C THR A 56 2.67 -0.74 14.19
N PHE A 57 3.77 0.01 14.21
CA PHE A 57 4.97 -0.41 14.95
C PHE A 57 4.75 -0.46 16.47
N ASP A 58 3.71 0.23 16.96
CA ASP A 58 3.24 0.16 18.35
C ASP A 58 2.35 -1.08 18.63
N GLY A 59 2.19 -1.99 17.66
CA GLY A 59 1.50 -3.26 17.83
C GLY A 59 -0.02 -3.21 17.64
N LYS A 60 -0.60 -2.08 17.22
CA LYS A 60 -2.05 -1.94 17.01
C LYS A 60 -2.49 -2.49 15.67
N HIS A 61 -3.57 -3.27 15.66
CA HIS A 61 -4.16 -3.80 14.42
C HIS A 61 -4.77 -2.68 13.57
N VAL A 62 -4.43 -2.64 12.29
CA VAL A 62 -4.90 -1.64 11.32
C VAL A 62 -5.93 -2.24 10.35
N GLY A 63 -5.69 -3.48 9.91
CA GLY A 63 -6.55 -4.10 8.91
C GLY A 63 -6.05 -5.45 8.42
N PHE A 64 -6.81 -6.03 7.49
CA PHE A 64 -6.58 -7.37 6.95
C PHE A 64 -6.06 -7.29 5.52
N PHE A 65 -4.98 -8.00 5.22
CA PHE A 65 -4.38 -8.07 3.89
C PHE A 65 -4.57 -9.46 3.30
N VAL A 66 -5.61 -9.61 2.50
CA VAL A 66 -6.05 -10.92 1.97
C VAL A 66 -5.97 -10.89 0.46
N THR A 67 -5.22 -11.82 -0.13
CA THR A 67 -5.08 -11.98 -1.60
C THR A 67 -4.66 -10.69 -2.32
N GLY A 68 -3.87 -9.85 -1.65
CA GLY A 68 -3.40 -8.58 -2.19
C GLY A 68 -4.37 -7.41 -2.05
N ILE A 69 -5.46 -7.57 -1.31
CA ILE A 69 -6.43 -6.51 -1.03
C ILE A 69 -6.34 -6.17 0.46
N LEU A 70 -6.27 -4.87 0.75
CA LEU A 70 -6.34 -4.35 2.11
C LEU A 70 -7.80 -4.05 2.47
N TYR A 71 -8.22 -4.57 3.61
CA TYR A 71 -9.55 -4.38 4.18
C TYR A 71 -9.47 -3.67 5.53
N ASN A 72 -10.40 -2.77 5.80
CA ASN A 72 -10.60 -2.21 7.13
C ASN A 72 -11.29 -3.22 8.08
N GLN A 73 -11.51 -2.80 9.32
CA GLN A 73 -12.21 -3.58 10.34
C GLN A 73 -13.68 -3.84 10.02
N GLN A 74 -14.26 -3.12 9.06
CA GLN A 74 -15.62 -3.32 8.55
C GLN A 74 -15.67 -4.25 7.33
N GLY A 75 -14.53 -4.77 6.88
CA GLY A 75 -14.44 -5.66 5.72
C GLY A 75 -14.53 -4.95 4.37
N GLN A 76 -14.44 -3.62 4.33
CA GLN A 76 -14.44 -2.83 3.10
C GLN A 76 -13.02 -2.67 2.54
N ILE A 77 -12.91 -2.59 1.21
CA ILE A 77 -11.64 -2.43 0.52
C ILE A 77 -11.12 -1.01 0.74
N THR A 78 -9.89 -0.90 1.23
CA THR A 78 -9.21 0.40 1.44
C THR A 78 -8.02 0.55 0.49
N GLY A 79 -7.52 -0.55 -0.06
CA GLY A 79 -6.51 -0.53 -1.10
C GLY A 79 -6.18 -1.92 -1.62
N PHE A 80 -5.33 -1.99 -2.65
CA PHE A 80 -5.12 -3.21 -3.41
C PHE A 80 -3.78 -3.21 -4.13
N LYS A 81 -3.23 -4.42 -4.36
CA LYS A 81 -2.14 -4.64 -5.31
C LYS A 81 -2.65 -4.55 -6.74
N LYS A 82 -1.79 -4.12 -7.65
CA LYS A 82 -2.08 -4.17 -9.09
C LYS A 82 -2.52 -5.58 -9.48
N GLY A 83 -3.64 -5.68 -10.19
CA GLY A 83 -4.21 -6.96 -10.66
C GLY A 83 -5.10 -7.70 -9.66
N SER A 84 -5.12 -7.31 -8.37
CA SER A 84 -6.06 -7.88 -7.38
C SER A 84 -7.48 -7.33 -7.53
N VAL A 85 -7.63 -6.15 -8.16
CA VAL A 85 -8.89 -5.49 -8.46
C VAL A 85 -8.83 -4.97 -9.90
N ILE A 86 -9.94 -5.06 -10.64
CA ILE A 86 -10.06 -4.53 -12.00
C ILE A 86 -10.26 -3.01 -11.93
N MET A 87 -9.16 -2.28 -11.78
CA MET A 87 -9.15 -0.82 -11.73
C MET A 87 -7.88 -0.26 -12.38
N PRO A 88 -7.96 0.88 -13.09
CA PRO A 88 -6.77 1.60 -13.53
C PRO A 88 -5.90 2.01 -12.34
N THR A 89 -4.58 1.91 -12.50
CA THR A 89 -3.60 2.31 -11.48
C THR A 89 -2.64 3.34 -12.07
N GLU A 90 -2.30 4.36 -11.29
CA GLU A 90 -1.24 5.30 -11.63
C GLU A 90 0.13 4.62 -11.69
N PRO A 91 1.12 5.18 -12.42
CA PRO A 91 2.50 4.71 -12.36
C PRO A 91 3.09 4.84 -10.94
N ASP A 92 4.02 3.94 -10.62
CA ASP A 92 4.70 3.95 -9.33
C ASP A 92 5.59 5.20 -9.18
N PRO A 93 5.47 5.95 -8.08
CA PRO A 93 6.41 7.02 -7.75
C PRO A 93 7.85 6.49 -7.55
N PRO A 94 8.87 7.34 -7.70
CA PRO A 94 10.24 6.96 -7.34
C PRO A 94 10.34 6.65 -5.84
N LYS A 95 11.14 5.65 -5.49
CA LYS A 95 11.37 5.23 -4.09
C LYS A 95 12.59 5.98 -3.53
N ALA A 96 12.38 6.73 -2.46
CA ALA A 96 13.45 7.35 -1.68
C ALA A 96 14.17 6.31 -0.79
N PRO A 97 15.38 6.63 -0.29
CA PRO A 97 16.09 5.78 0.67
C PRO A 97 15.25 5.50 1.91
N LYS A 98 15.30 4.27 2.42
CA LYS A 98 14.51 3.83 3.57
C LYS A 98 15.05 4.37 4.88
N ALA A 99 14.15 4.88 5.72
CA ALA A 99 14.46 5.21 7.09
C ALA A 99 14.70 3.94 7.92
N PRO A 100 15.47 4.03 9.02
CA PRO A 100 15.62 2.94 9.98
C PRO A 100 14.26 2.51 10.54
N LEU A 101 14.10 1.20 10.79
CA LEU A 101 12.91 0.68 11.44
C LEU A 101 12.98 0.89 12.95
N SER A 102 11.88 1.34 13.54
CA SER A 102 11.69 1.29 14.99
C SER A 102 11.56 -0.16 15.46
N PRO A 103 11.95 -0.48 16.71
CA PRO A 103 11.62 -1.75 17.33
C PRO A 103 10.12 -2.03 17.28
N LYS A 104 9.73 -3.29 17.05
CA LYS A 104 8.32 -3.70 17.04
C LYS A 104 7.86 -3.93 18.48
N ALA A 105 6.78 -3.27 18.88
CA ALA A 105 6.09 -3.58 20.13
C ALA A 105 5.38 -4.95 20.05
N PRO A 106 5.00 -5.56 21.18
CA PRO A 106 4.12 -6.73 21.20
C PRO A 106 2.83 -6.45 20.43
N LEU A 107 2.34 -7.41 19.67
CA LEU A 107 1.14 -7.24 18.85
C LEU A 107 -0.12 -7.43 19.70
N GLU A 108 -1.07 -6.52 19.54
CA GLU A 108 -2.43 -6.73 20.01
C GLU A 108 -3.05 -7.93 19.25
N PRO A 109 -3.88 -8.76 19.91
CA PRO A 109 -4.63 -9.80 19.22
C PRO A 109 -5.43 -9.19 18.07
N ALA A 110 -5.29 -9.75 16.86
CA ALA A 110 -6.12 -9.33 15.74
C ALA A 110 -7.61 -9.57 16.09
N PRO A 111 -8.49 -8.59 15.84
CA PRO A 111 -9.92 -8.82 15.98
C PRO A 111 -10.38 -9.92 15.01
N PRO A 112 -11.51 -10.59 15.30
CA PRO A 112 -12.12 -11.52 14.36
C PRO A 112 -12.31 -10.86 12.99
N ARG A 113 -11.95 -11.57 11.93
CA ARG A 113 -12.06 -11.04 10.57
C ARG A 113 -13.55 -10.89 10.22
N PRO A 114 -14.00 -9.70 9.77
CA PRO A 114 -15.36 -9.51 9.29
C PRO A 114 -15.57 -10.21 7.93
N PRO A 115 -16.81 -10.35 7.45
CA PRO A 115 -17.06 -10.69 6.06
C PRO A 115 -16.34 -9.71 5.12
N LEU A 116 -15.61 -10.24 4.14
CA LEU A 116 -14.92 -9.42 3.15
C LEU A 116 -15.92 -8.95 2.10
N LEU A 117 -16.07 -7.63 1.98
CA LEU A 117 -16.99 -6.98 1.06
C LEU A 117 -16.25 -6.59 -0.21
N ASN A 118 -16.94 -6.65 -1.34
CA ASN A 118 -16.46 -6.15 -2.64
C ASN A 118 -16.73 -4.64 -2.83
N THR A 119 -16.86 -3.90 -1.72
CA THR A 119 -17.18 -2.47 -1.71
C THR A 119 -15.98 -1.67 -1.22
N PHE A 120 -15.65 -0.59 -1.92
CA PHE A 120 -14.62 0.36 -1.47
C PHE A 120 -15.13 1.17 -0.28
N ALA A 121 -14.26 1.42 0.70
CA ALA A 121 -14.56 2.35 1.77
C ALA A 121 -14.79 3.76 1.18
N THR A 122 -15.98 4.33 1.37
CA THR A 122 -16.33 5.66 0.86
C THR A 122 -15.56 6.73 1.64
N THR A 123 -14.75 7.52 0.95
CA THR A 123 -14.02 8.66 1.54
C THR A 123 -14.94 9.89 1.69
N THR A 124 -16.02 9.78 2.46
CA THR A 124 -16.82 10.96 2.86
C THR A 124 -16.40 11.38 4.26
N GLY A 125 -15.49 12.36 4.35
CA GLY A 125 -15.10 13.01 5.60
C GLY A 125 -14.05 12.25 6.42
N GLN A 126 -12.79 12.22 5.96
CA GLN A 126 -11.67 12.00 6.88
C GLN A 126 -11.45 13.27 7.72
N THR A 127 -12.33 13.48 8.71
CA THR A 127 -12.06 14.41 9.80
C THR A 127 -11.08 13.74 10.76
N SER A 128 -10.08 14.51 11.17
CA SER A 128 -9.17 14.25 12.27
C SER A 128 -9.80 13.46 13.43
N ASN A 129 -9.02 12.49 13.92
CA ASN A 129 -9.15 11.75 15.17
C ASN A 129 -9.77 10.34 15.06
N SER A 130 -8.88 9.33 15.12
CA SER A 130 -9.09 7.95 15.59
C SER A 130 -9.47 6.78 14.64
N GLY A 131 -9.41 6.91 13.32
CA GLY A 131 -9.57 5.75 12.41
C GLY A 131 -8.85 5.90 11.07
N GLN A 132 -7.66 5.33 10.91
CA GLN A 132 -6.82 5.49 9.70
C GLN A 132 -6.76 4.19 8.86
N PRO A 133 -7.61 4.02 7.84
CA PRO A 133 -7.35 3.09 6.74
C PRO A 133 -6.53 3.82 5.67
N TYR A 134 -5.28 3.38 5.49
CA TYR A 134 -4.17 4.13 4.88
C TYR A 134 -3.80 5.42 5.62
N PRO A 135 -2.52 5.63 5.98
CA PRO A 135 -2.06 7.00 6.13
C PRO A 135 -2.30 7.67 4.78
N SER A 136 -2.98 8.82 4.81
CA SER A 136 -2.94 9.75 3.69
C SER A 136 -1.47 9.83 3.26
N ALA A 137 -1.19 9.54 1.98
CA ALA A 137 0.14 9.73 1.41
C ALA A 137 0.70 11.05 1.96
N PRO A 138 1.96 11.11 2.42
CA PRO A 138 2.47 12.24 3.19
C PRO A 138 2.03 13.54 2.52
N THR A 139 1.12 14.27 3.17
CA THR A 139 0.68 15.59 2.76
C THR A 139 1.79 16.58 3.09
N LYS A 140 2.98 16.38 2.53
CA LYS A 140 3.95 17.44 2.32
C LYS A 140 3.80 17.83 0.86
N ASN A 141 2.94 18.81 0.62
CA ASN A 141 2.96 19.72 -0.52
C ASN A 141 3.62 19.15 -1.79
N PHE A 142 2.91 18.26 -2.48
CA PHE A 142 3.11 18.22 -3.92
C PHE A 142 2.53 19.53 -4.46
N PRO A 143 3.30 20.38 -5.16
CA PRO A 143 2.73 21.55 -5.79
C PRO A 143 1.64 21.08 -6.74
N SER A 144 0.39 21.38 -6.37
CA SER A 144 -0.71 21.46 -7.33
C SER A 144 -0.23 22.45 -8.39
N LYS A 145 0.19 21.93 -9.55
CA LYS A 145 0.40 22.76 -10.73
C LYS A 145 -0.96 23.38 -11.02
N SER A 146 -1.13 24.65 -10.68
CA SER A 146 -2.35 25.40 -10.95
C SER A 146 -2.58 25.40 -12.45
N SER A 147 -3.56 24.62 -12.89
CA SER A 147 -4.19 24.79 -14.19
C SER A 147 -5.14 25.98 -14.07
N GLY A 148 -4.81 27.07 -14.75
CA GLY A 148 -5.61 28.28 -14.90
C GLY A 148 -4.67 29.43 -15.25
N SER A 149 -4.87 30.26 -16.27
CA SER A 149 -5.97 30.46 -17.22
C SER A 149 -5.32 31.15 -18.43
N VAL A 150 -5.53 30.64 -19.65
CA VAL A 150 -5.26 31.43 -20.86
C VAL A 150 -6.41 32.41 -20.99
N THR A 151 -6.22 33.62 -20.48
CA THR A 151 -7.13 34.73 -20.75
C THR A 151 -6.70 35.35 -22.07
N GLY A 152 -7.53 35.15 -23.10
CA GLY A 152 -7.42 35.90 -24.35
C GLY A 152 -7.73 37.37 -24.11
N LYS A 153 -6.90 38.23 -24.70
CA LYS A 153 -7.25 39.54 -25.24
C LYS A 153 -6.38 39.78 -26.46
#